data_AF-A0A1G9DN49-F1
#
_entry.id   AF-A0A1G9DN49-F1
#
_cell.length_a   1.000
_cell.length_b   1.000
_cell.length_c   1.000
_cell.angle_alpha   90.00
_cell.angle_beta   90.00
_cell.angle_gamma   90.00
#
_symmetry.space_group_name_H-M   'P 1'
#
loop_
_entity.id
_entity.type
_entity.pdbx_description
1 polymer ?
#
loop_
_entity_poly.entity_id
_entity_poly.type
_entity_poly.pdbx_seq_one_letter_code
_entity_poly.pdbx_strand_id
1 'polypeptide(L)'
;MFHRTLALLVIFSGLILSACSAQHNLGEETWYQVDSENFRIVTNGDPQAVETLARDLERYRAVALKLLGAEGARQEQQKLTIYATADRQTYAGLVGAELAEMTNGLFDTTAQGSYALVNLDGRSGTRQLQAREFLFHEYTHFLSYHGNTTHYPYWYSEGFAEFMSTMTFPVPGRYKLGAVPEERAMTLLYASPMPIEQLLRATVMNTPNEEKPRVYASGWMLAHWLIMESGKVEEFKDYVRAFNSGADPVESLESTFGVKLADVEKRYEQLFQEGEFEMAGGIVPAEFREVTPDVRQLPPQRAIAEVGHFLVLSGYNLGGLDSLLQYAHANGLMSAELVAVQADAETRMGNYEAAERLLASVPVAERSKFRYQHVDAWLGLTRQANTTVDQRNREELKKVRDKFVFLVNNDAETASHWYGLAMSMEMLDYPREKYLEMLEQAYLRAPRQVHIAQWMARELYDKRDAEYFARVAEPLLMELNDEDQYQQMKLMLAEMKAEEEPGVKARVDRTLASKASEKNEG
;
A
#
# COMPACT_ATOMS: atom_id res chain seq x y z
N MET A 1 64.06 -27.26 -12.05
CA MET A 1 64.00 -26.10 -11.12
C MET A 1 63.29 -24.97 -11.82
N PHE A 2 62.40 -24.32 -11.08
CA PHE A 2 61.55 -23.21 -11.44
C PHE A 2 62.30 -21.96 -11.96
N HIS A 3 61.81 -21.38 -13.07
CA HIS A 3 61.28 -20.01 -13.25
C HIS A 3 61.78 -19.17 -14.45
N ARG A 4 60.77 -18.74 -15.21
CA ARG A 4 60.50 -17.42 -15.82
C ARG A 4 60.83 -17.15 -17.30
N THR A 5 59.83 -16.48 -17.90
CA THR A 5 59.75 -15.67 -19.13
C THR A 5 59.73 -16.37 -20.48
N LEU A 6 58.53 -16.45 -21.08
CA LEU A 6 58.31 -15.89 -22.42
C LEU A 6 56.85 -15.48 -22.60
N ALA A 7 56.66 -14.23 -23.04
CA ALA A 7 55.39 -13.68 -23.47
C ALA A 7 54.93 -14.34 -24.78
N LEU A 8 53.62 -14.51 -24.93
CA LEU A 8 52.98 -14.54 -26.24
C LEU A 8 51.56 -14.01 -26.11
N LEU A 9 51.37 -12.82 -26.69
CA LEU A 9 50.08 -12.25 -27.04
C LEU A 9 49.26 -13.30 -27.82
N VAL A 10 48.07 -13.60 -27.33
CA VAL A 10 46.97 -14.02 -28.19
C VAL A 10 45.88 -12.96 -28.03
N ILE A 11 45.84 -12.09 -29.03
CA ILE A 11 44.76 -11.14 -29.28
C ILE A 11 43.54 -11.97 -29.66
N PHE A 12 42.63 -12.19 -28.72
CA PHE A 12 41.25 -12.56 -29.06
C PHE A 12 40.39 -11.32 -28.92
N SER A 13 40.24 -10.61 -30.04
CA SER A 13 39.24 -9.57 -30.23
C SER A 13 37.84 -10.20 -30.21
N GLY A 14 37.35 -10.51 -29.01
CA GLY A 14 35.94 -10.75 -28.76
C GLY A 14 35.26 -9.41 -28.54
N LEU A 15 34.85 -8.76 -29.63
CA LEU A 15 33.81 -7.73 -29.57
C LEU A 15 32.53 -8.43 -29.11
N ILE A 16 32.34 -8.51 -27.79
CA ILE A 16 31.01 -8.64 -27.19
C ILE A 16 30.35 -7.29 -27.46
N LEU A 17 29.75 -7.16 -28.65
CA LEU A 17 28.64 -6.25 -28.85
C LEU A 17 27.52 -6.77 -27.95
N SER A 18 27.60 -6.47 -26.66
CA SER A 18 26.41 -6.26 -25.87
C SER A 18 25.68 -5.19 -26.64
N ALA A 19 24.65 -5.58 -27.39
CA ALA A 19 23.65 -4.65 -27.82
C ALA A 19 23.15 -4.00 -26.53
N CYS A 20 23.64 -2.80 -26.23
CA CYS A 20 22.91 -1.86 -25.40
C CYS A 20 21.57 -1.72 -26.12
N SER A 21 20.58 -2.53 -25.75
CA SER A 21 19.21 -2.10 -25.86
C SER A 21 19.21 -0.75 -25.16
N ALA A 22 19.06 0.34 -25.94
CA ALA A 22 18.94 1.66 -25.36
C ALA A 22 17.83 1.56 -24.33
N GLN A 23 18.21 1.61 -23.05
CA GLN A 23 17.29 1.46 -21.95
C GLN A 23 16.30 2.60 -22.10
N HIS A 24 15.02 2.27 -22.21
CA HIS A 24 13.96 3.25 -22.37
C HIS A 24 14.10 4.31 -21.29
N ASN A 25 14.30 5.56 -21.70
CA ASN A 25 14.55 6.63 -20.76
C ASN A 25 13.23 7.34 -20.47
N LEU A 26 12.76 7.23 -19.23
CA LEU A 26 11.52 7.88 -18.79
C LEU A 26 11.54 9.41 -18.95
N GLY A 27 12.72 10.02 -19.11
CA GLY A 27 12.87 11.45 -19.40
C GLY A 27 12.52 11.84 -20.84
N GLU A 28 12.53 10.89 -21.79
CA GLU A 28 12.11 11.12 -23.18
C GLU A 28 10.58 11.19 -23.31
N GLU A 29 9.86 10.66 -22.33
CA GLU A 29 8.41 10.59 -22.32
C GLU A 29 7.76 11.96 -22.05
N THR A 30 6.59 12.16 -22.65
CA THR A 30 5.74 13.32 -22.35
C THR A 30 4.74 12.97 -21.28
N TRP A 31 4.89 13.59 -20.10
CA TRP A 31 4.01 13.37 -18.97
C TRP A 31 2.93 14.45 -18.84
N TYR A 32 1.77 14.01 -18.38
CA TYR A 32 0.60 14.82 -18.07
C TYR A 32 0.22 14.59 -16.61
N GLN A 33 -0.46 15.58 -16.05
CA GLN A 33 -1.17 15.47 -14.79
C GLN A 33 -2.66 15.69 -15.05
N VAL A 34 -3.49 14.80 -14.51
CA VAL A 34 -4.94 14.87 -14.52
C VAL A 34 -5.41 14.97 -13.07
N ASP A 35 -5.95 16.11 -12.69
CA ASP A 35 -6.41 16.37 -11.32
C ASP A 35 -7.94 16.36 -11.24
N SER A 36 -8.50 15.59 -10.30
CA SER A 36 -9.91 15.65 -9.90
C SER A 36 -10.02 16.00 -8.41
N GLU A 37 -11.22 15.88 -7.82
CA GLU A 37 -11.43 16.23 -6.41
C GLU A 37 -10.65 15.28 -5.47
N ASN A 38 -10.62 13.98 -5.78
CA ASN A 38 -10.07 12.93 -4.92
C ASN A 38 -8.86 12.19 -5.53
N PHE A 39 -8.51 12.48 -6.79
CA PHE A 39 -7.42 11.79 -7.49
C PHE A 39 -6.46 12.77 -8.16
N ARG A 40 -5.17 12.42 -8.15
CA ARG A 40 -4.11 13.04 -8.94
C ARG A 40 -3.48 11.96 -9.80
N ILE A 41 -3.68 12.00 -11.11
CA ILE A 41 -3.12 11.00 -12.02
C ILE A 41 -1.94 11.59 -12.80
N VAL A 42 -0.76 10.99 -12.67
CA VAL A 42 0.44 11.31 -13.44
C VAL A 42 0.60 10.25 -14.53
N THR A 43 0.67 10.65 -15.79
CA THR A 43 0.58 9.69 -16.92
C THR A 43 1.38 10.13 -18.14
N ASN A 44 1.97 9.20 -18.86
CA ASN A 44 2.42 9.42 -20.25
C ASN A 44 1.43 8.83 -21.28
N GLY A 45 0.29 8.31 -20.82
CA GLY A 45 -0.80 7.78 -21.65
C GLY A 45 -1.65 8.87 -22.30
N ASP A 46 -2.66 8.43 -23.07
CA ASP A 46 -3.60 9.32 -23.75
C ASP A 46 -4.42 10.15 -22.73
N PRO A 47 -4.26 11.48 -22.65
CA PRO A 47 -4.90 12.29 -21.62
C PRO A 47 -6.42 12.22 -21.63
N GLN A 48 -7.06 12.00 -22.79
CA GLN A 48 -8.52 11.87 -22.88
C GLN A 48 -9.02 10.55 -22.26
N ALA A 49 -8.27 9.47 -22.47
CA ALA A 49 -8.57 8.17 -21.87
C ALA A 49 -8.41 8.24 -20.34
N VAL A 50 -7.37 8.93 -19.86
CA VAL A 50 -7.12 9.11 -18.43
C VAL A 50 -8.13 10.08 -17.79
N GLU A 51 -8.60 11.09 -18.51
CA GLU A 51 -9.72 11.94 -18.05
C GLU A 51 -11.00 11.10 -17.83
N THR A 52 -11.28 10.16 -18.73
CA THR A 52 -12.42 9.25 -18.58
C THR A 52 -12.25 8.35 -17.35
N LEU A 53 -11.04 7.81 -17.15
CA LEU A 53 -10.71 7.02 -15.96
C LEU A 53 -10.89 7.82 -14.67
N ALA A 54 -10.44 9.08 -14.63
CA ALA A 54 -10.61 9.96 -13.47
C ALA A 54 -12.10 10.21 -13.15
N ARG A 55 -12.95 10.40 -14.17
CA ARG A 55 -14.41 10.55 -13.98
C ARG A 55 -15.03 9.26 -13.43
N ASP A 56 -14.62 8.11 -13.94
CA ASP A 56 -15.09 6.81 -13.48
C ASP A 56 -14.66 6.53 -12.02
N LEU A 57 -13.43 6.90 -11.64
CA LEU A 57 -12.94 6.81 -10.25
C LEU A 57 -13.75 7.69 -9.29
N GLU A 58 -14.14 8.89 -9.69
CA GLU A 58 -14.96 9.78 -8.86
C GLU A 58 -16.39 9.26 -8.68
N ARG A 59 -16.99 8.71 -9.75
CA ARG A 59 -18.29 8.03 -9.66
C ARG A 59 -18.19 6.80 -8.76
N TYR A 60 -17.14 6.00 -8.95
CA TYR A 60 -16.87 4.81 -8.16
C TYR A 60 -16.75 5.15 -6.68
N ARG A 61 -15.92 6.15 -6.34
CA ARG A 61 -15.78 6.65 -4.97
C ARG A 61 -17.13 6.99 -4.34
N ALA A 62 -17.96 7.77 -5.04
CA ALA A 62 -19.25 8.20 -4.51
C ALA A 62 -20.17 7.01 -4.20
N VAL A 63 -20.26 6.04 -5.13
CA VAL A 63 -21.06 4.83 -4.93
C VAL A 63 -20.47 3.94 -3.83
N ALA A 64 -19.16 3.71 -3.84
CA ALA A 64 -18.47 2.86 -2.89
C ALA A 64 -18.59 3.38 -1.44
N LEU A 65 -18.41 4.68 -1.20
CA LEU A 65 -18.62 5.27 0.12
C LEU A 65 -20.03 5.03 0.65
N LYS A 66 -21.05 5.15 -0.22
CA LYS A 66 -22.44 4.89 0.16
C LYS A 66 -22.68 3.42 0.47
N LEU A 67 -22.17 2.50 -0.35
CA LEU A 67 -22.32 1.06 -0.14
C LEU A 67 -21.60 0.58 1.12
N LEU A 68 -20.46 1.19 1.45
CA LEU A 68 -19.69 0.92 2.66
C LEU A 68 -20.27 1.60 3.92
N GLY A 69 -21.28 2.47 3.79
CA GLY A 69 -21.79 3.28 4.91
C GLY A 69 -20.78 4.31 5.44
N ALA A 70 -19.79 4.68 4.62
CA ALA A 70 -18.66 5.54 4.98
C ALA A 70 -18.83 6.98 4.47
N GLU A 71 -20.06 7.46 4.28
CA GLU A 71 -20.36 8.78 3.71
C GLU A 71 -19.74 9.94 4.53
N GLY A 72 -19.50 9.73 5.84
CA GLY A 72 -18.82 10.68 6.74
C GLY A 72 -17.30 10.76 6.58
N ALA A 73 -16.65 9.74 5.99
CA ALA A 73 -15.20 9.72 5.73
C ALA A 73 -14.79 10.65 4.56
N ARG A 74 -15.75 11.37 3.98
CA ARG A 74 -15.61 12.18 2.77
C ARG A 74 -14.73 13.42 2.92
N GLN A 75 -14.51 13.94 4.14
CA GLN A 75 -13.93 15.27 4.34
C GLN A 75 -12.42 15.32 4.64
N GLU A 76 -11.77 14.19 4.98
CA GLU A 76 -10.39 14.22 5.54
C GLU A 76 -9.38 13.36 4.75
N GLN A 77 -9.75 12.87 3.56
CA GLN A 77 -8.87 11.99 2.78
C GLN A 77 -7.94 12.77 1.85
N GLN A 78 -6.63 12.54 1.96
CA GLN A 78 -5.66 12.94 0.94
C GLN A 78 -6.06 12.36 -0.43
N LYS A 79 -5.81 13.12 -1.50
CA LYS A 79 -6.01 12.62 -2.86
C LYS A 79 -5.13 11.40 -3.10
N LEU A 80 -5.69 10.35 -3.70
CA LEU A 80 -4.89 9.21 -4.15
C LEU A 80 -4.06 9.64 -5.38
N THR A 81 -2.75 9.44 -5.30
CA THR A 81 -1.87 9.65 -6.46
C THR A 81 -1.80 8.36 -7.29
N ILE A 82 -2.06 8.46 -8.59
CA ILE A 82 -2.03 7.32 -9.51
C ILE A 82 -0.98 7.60 -10.58
N TYR A 83 -0.01 6.72 -10.75
CA TYR A 83 0.88 6.72 -11.90
C TYR A 83 0.28 5.77 -12.94
N ALA A 84 -0.13 6.29 -14.10
CA ALA A 84 -0.77 5.50 -15.15
C ALA A 84 0.11 5.50 -16.39
N THR A 85 0.77 4.39 -16.68
CA THR A 85 1.72 4.31 -17.80
C THR A 85 1.02 3.96 -19.11
N ALA A 86 1.48 4.54 -20.21
CA ALA A 86 0.93 4.29 -21.54
C ALA A 86 1.09 2.82 -21.97
N ASP A 87 2.20 2.21 -21.58
CA ASP A 87 2.62 0.89 -22.03
C ASP A 87 3.50 0.15 -21.00
N ARG A 88 3.70 -1.14 -21.28
CA ARG A 88 4.56 -2.05 -20.52
C ARG A 88 6.01 -1.58 -20.42
N GLN A 89 6.54 -0.87 -21.42
CA GLN A 89 7.93 -0.42 -21.42
C GLN A 89 8.15 0.70 -20.41
N THR A 90 7.22 1.66 -20.37
CA THR A 90 7.18 2.72 -19.36
C THR A 90 6.95 2.12 -17.97
N TYR A 91 6.01 1.18 -17.84
CA TYR A 91 5.75 0.45 -16.58
C TYR A 91 7.03 -0.21 -16.06
N ALA A 92 7.73 -0.97 -16.92
CA ALA A 92 9.01 -1.59 -16.58
C ALA A 92 10.11 -0.58 -16.22
N GLY A 93 10.07 0.62 -16.78
CA GLY A 93 10.96 1.71 -16.37
C GLY A 93 10.73 2.13 -14.91
N LEU A 94 9.49 2.04 -14.41
CA LEU A 94 9.11 2.41 -13.05
C LEU A 94 9.28 1.28 -12.03
N VAL A 95 9.00 0.02 -12.41
CA VAL A 95 9.00 -1.13 -11.48
C VAL A 95 10.16 -2.10 -11.68
N GLY A 96 10.91 -1.97 -12.77
CA GLY A 96 11.93 -2.95 -13.18
C GLY A 96 11.32 -4.07 -14.03
N ALA A 97 12.16 -4.73 -14.82
CA ALA A 97 11.70 -5.71 -15.81
C ALA A 97 11.03 -6.94 -15.19
N GLU A 98 11.60 -7.49 -14.10
CA GLU A 98 11.09 -8.69 -13.43
C GLU A 98 9.69 -8.45 -12.84
N LEU A 99 9.53 -7.39 -12.05
CA LEU A 99 8.23 -7.06 -11.46
C LEU A 99 7.22 -6.66 -12.54
N ALA A 100 7.69 -6.01 -13.61
CA ALA A 100 6.85 -5.72 -14.76
C ALA A 100 6.29 -7.00 -15.37
N GLU A 101 7.09 -8.05 -15.57
CA GLU A 101 6.63 -9.32 -16.14
C GLU A 101 5.49 -9.97 -15.33
N MET A 102 5.48 -9.77 -14.01
CA MET A 102 4.55 -10.42 -13.09
C MET A 102 3.31 -9.59 -12.75
N THR A 103 3.30 -8.28 -13.03
CA THR A 103 2.26 -7.37 -12.54
C THR A 103 1.76 -6.40 -13.62
N ASN A 104 0.49 -6.01 -13.53
CA ASN A 104 -0.11 -4.96 -14.37
C ASN A 104 -0.47 -3.70 -13.58
N GLY A 105 -0.38 -3.78 -12.25
CA GLY A 105 -0.55 -2.67 -11.35
C GLY A 105 -0.01 -3.00 -9.96
N LEU A 106 0.23 -1.96 -9.18
CA LEU A 106 0.68 -2.01 -7.80
C LEU A 106 -0.05 -0.93 -7.02
N PHE A 107 -0.34 -1.21 -5.76
CA PHE A 107 -0.87 -0.24 -4.81
C PHE A 107 -0.05 -0.32 -3.53
N ASP A 108 0.29 0.85 -2.98
CA ASP A 108 1.06 0.92 -1.75
C ASP A 108 0.54 2.05 -0.86
N THR A 109 0.67 1.87 0.45
CA THR A 109 0.33 2.87 1.46
C THR A 109 1.56 3.22 2.25
N THR A 110 2.14 4.38 1.96
CA THR A 110 3.36 4.86 2.64
C THR A 110 3.02 5.85 3.75
N ALA A 111 3.97 6.14 4.65
CA ALA A 111 3.83 7.28 5.57
C ALA A 111 3.75 8.64 4.83
N GLN A 112 4.17 8.69 3.56
CA GLN A 112 4.09 9.89 2.71
C GLN A 112 2.77 9.96 1.92
N GLY A 113 1.86 9.01 2.12
CA GLY A 113 0.59 8.87 1.39
C GLY A 113 0.51 7.57 0.58
N SER A 114 -0.70 7.22 0.16
CA SER A 114 -0.94 6.07 -0.71
C SER A 114 -0.77 6.43 -2.19
N TYR A 115 -0.31 5.46 -2.98
CA TYR A 115 -0.27 5.59 -4.42
C TYR A 115 -0.71 4.29 -5.11
N ALA A 116 -1.18 4.43 -6.35
CA ALA A 116 -1.32 3.32 -7.28
C ALA A 116 -0.38 3.53 -8.47
N LEU A 117 0.10 2.45 -9.06
CA LEU A 117 0.76 2.42 -10.35
C LEU A 117 0.02 1.41 -11.23
N VAL A 118 -0.33 1.79 -12.45
CA VAL A 118 -1.02 0.90 -13.40
C VAL A 118 -0.47 1.02 -14.79
N ASN A 119 -0.45 -0.09 -15.50
CA ASN A 119 -0.20 -0.13 -16.93
C ASN A 119 -1.52 -0.06 -17.70
N LEU A 120 -1.66 0.94 -18.58
CA LEU A 120 -2.83 1.08 -19.44
C LEU A 120 -2.76 0.21 -20.70
N ASP A 121 -1.55 -0.22 -21.10
CA ASP A 121 -1.28 -1.04 -22.30
C ASP A 121 -1.97 -0.54 -23.60
N GLY A 122 -1.92 0.78 -23.81
CA GLY A 122 -2.39 1.45 -25.02
C GLY A 122 -3.92 1.58 -25.17
N ARG A 123 -4.36 2.12 -26.32
CA ARG A 123 -5.75 2.53 -26.64
C ARG A 123 -6.77 1.39 -26.82
N SER A 124 -6.53 0.20 -26.29
CA SER A 124 -7.45 -0.93 -26.48
C SER A 124 -8.45 -1.02 -25.31
N GLY A 125 -9.74 -1.07 -25.64
CA GLY A 125 -10.81 -0.97 -24.65
C GLY A 125 -10.77 -2.05 -23.57
N THR A 126 -10.35 -3.28 -23.88
CA THR A 126 -10.31 -4.39 -22.91
C THR A 126 -9.23 -4.22 -21.84
N ARG A 127 -8.04 -3.70 -22.18
CA ARG A 127 -6.95 -3.51 -21.20
C ARG A 127 -7.13 -2.26 -20.34
N GLN A 128 -7.72 -1.20 -20.91
CA GLN A 128 -8.13 -0.04 -20.11
C GLN A 128 -9.20 -0.43 -19.06
N LEU A 129 -10.07 -1.39 -19.39
CA LEU A 129 -11.02 -1.96 -18.43
C LEU A 129 -10.29 -2.72 -17.31
N GLN A 130 -9.26 -3.50 -17.60
CA GLN A 130 -8.44 -4.19 -16.58
C GLN A 130 -7.75 -3.21 -15.62
N ALA A 131 -7.13 -2.14 -16.14
CA ALA A 131 -6.52 -1.12 -15.28
C ALA A 131 -7.55 -0.41 -14.40
N ARG A 132 -8.76 -0.17 -14.93
CA ARG A 132 -9.87 0.40 -14.15
C ARG A 132 -10.36 -0.57 -13.08
N GLU A 133 -10.56 -1.85 -13.41
CA GLU A 133 -10.96 -2.90 -12.47
C GLU A 133 -9.93 -3.03 -11.34
N PHE A 134 -8.63 -3.08 -11.66
CA PHE A 134 -7.56 -3.05 -10.67
C PHE A 134 -7.66 -1.82 -9.76
N LEU A 135 -7.80 -0.61 -10.32
CA LEU A 135 -7.92 0.59 -9.49
C LEU A 135 -9.16 0.58 -8.60
N PHE A 136 -10.29 0.06 -9.07
CA PHE A 136 -11.49 -0.07 -8.26
C PHE A 136 -11.30 -1.10 -7.14
N HIS A 137 -10.64 -2.23 -7.43
CA HIS A 137 -10.27 -3.24 -6.44
C HIS A 137 -9.43 -2.61 -5.32
N GLU A 138 -8.29 -2.01 -5.66
CA GLU A 138 -7.38 -1.39 -4.68
C GLU A 138 -8.02 -0.22 -3.94
N TYR A 139 -8.82 0.58 -4.65
CA TYR A 139 -9.54 1.67 -4.00
C TYR A 139 -10.65 1.17 -3.06
N THR A 140 -11.20 -0.02 -3.28
CA THR A 140 -12.09 -0.68 -2.32
C THR A 140 -11.36 -0.97 -1.02
N HIS A 141 -10.15 -1.54 -1.09
CA HIS A 141 -9.31 -1.74 0.09
C HIS A 141 -9.03 -0.41 0.78
N PHE A 142 -8.57 0.59 0.02
CA PHE A 142 -8.28 1.93 0.55
C PHE A 142 -9.48 2.53 1.31
N LEU A 143 -10.69 2.47 0.74
CA LEU A 143 -11.89 2.99 1.40
C LEU A 143 -12.34 2.13 2.58
N SER A 144 -12.23 0.81 2.48
CA SER A 144 -12.69 -0.12 3.52
C SER A 144 -11.84 -0.07 4.78
N TYR A 145 -10.56 0.30 4.65
CA TYR A 145 -9.63 0.42 5.77
C TYR A 145 -9.56 1.84 6.36
N HIS A 146 -10.05 2.86 5.66
CA HIS A 146 -9.97 4.22 6.17
C HIS A 146 -10.91 4.44 7.35
N GLY A 147 -10.34 4.63 8.54
CA GLY A 147 -11.09 4.86 9.78
C GLY A 147 -11.75 3.60 10.38
N ASN A 148 -11.47 2.41 9.82
CA ASN A 148 -12.04 1.16 10.28
C ASN A 148 -10.96 0.21 10.83
N THR A 149 -11.14 -0.26 12.06
CA THR A 149 -10.27 -1.25 12.72
C THR A 149 -10.80 -2.68 12.57
N THR A 150 -11.88 -2.88 11.82
CA THR A 150 -12.48 -4.20 11.58
C THR A 150 -11.65 -5.00 10.59
N HIS A 151 -11.22 -6.20 10.96
CA HIS A 151 -10.54 -7.11 10.03
C HIS A 151 -11.53 -8.03 9.37
N TYR A 152 -11.53 -8.02 8.04
CA TYR A 152 -12.26 -8.98 7.25
C TYR A 152 -11.38 -10.22 6.99
N PRO A 153 -11.97 -11.43 6.99
CA PRO A 153 -11.28 -12.63 6.55
C PRO A 153 -10.74 -12.45 5.13
N TYR A 154 -9.60 -13.09 4.83
CA TYR A 154 -8.90 -12.92 3.56
C TYR A 154 -9.79 -13.15 2.33
N TRP A 155 -10.58 -14.23 2.33
CA TRP A 155 -11.51 -14.53 1.23
C TRP A 155 -12.52 -13.40 0.98
N TYR A 156 -13.01 -12.76 2.04
CA TYR A 156 -14.01 -11.69 1.92
C TYR A 156 -13.34 -10.38 1.55
N SER A 157 -12.17 -10.08 2.13
CA SER A 157 -11.40 -8.89 1.81
C SER A 157 -11.13 -8.81 0.30
N GLU A 158 -10.52 -9.84 -0.26
CA GLU A 158 -10.22 -9.91 -1.70
C GLU A 158 -11.51 -10.09 -2.52
N GLY A 159 -12.38 -11.00 -2.10
CA GLY A 159 -13.61 -11.30 -2.83
C GLY A 159 -14.58 -10.13 -2.95
N PHE A 160 -14.68 -9.30 -1.90
CA PHE A 160 -15.47 -8.09 -1.91
C PHE A 160 -14.85 -7.02 -2.81
N ALA A 161 -13.52 -6.86 -2.79
CA ALA A 161 -12.82 -5.95 -3.69
C ALA A 161 -12.98 -6.37 -5.16
N GLU A 162 -12.92 -7.68 -5.47
CA GLU A 162 -13.25 -8.25 -6.78
C GLU A 162 -14.72 -8.03 -7.16
N PHE A 163 -15.65 -8.14 -6.21
CA PHE A 163 -17.05 -7.86 -6.48
C PHE A 163 -17.24 -6.39 -6.85
N MET A 164 -16.65 -5.49 -6.07
CA MET A 164 -16.71 -4.05 -6.24
C MET A 164 -15.98 -3.55 -7.50
N SER A 165 -14.89 -4.21 -7.92
CA SER A 165 -14.12 -3.84 -9.11
C SER A 165 -14.93 -3.91 -10.40
N THR A 166 -15.97 -4.74 -10.42
CA THR A 166 -16.85 -4.96 -11.58
C THR A 166 -17.82 -3.81 -11.85
N MET A 167 -17.77 -2.74 -11.05
CA MET A 167 -18.68 -1.61 -11.18
C MET A 167 -18.54 -0.91 -12.53
N THR A 168 -19.68 -0.64 -13.17
CA THR A 168 -19.73 0.09 -14.45
C THR A 168 -20.79 1.19 -14.40
N PHE A 169 -20.62 2.21 -15.26
CA PHE A 169 -21.54 3.35 -15.38
C PHE A 169 -22.16 3.41 -16.78
N PRO A 170 -23.08 2.46 -17.13
CA PRO A 170 -23.53 2.28 -18.50
C PRO A 170 -24.37 3.44 -19.03
N VAL A 171 -25.03 4.20 -18.15
CA VAL A 171 -25.80 5.39 -18.48
C VAL A 171 -25.61 6.46 -17.40
N PRO A 172 -25.74 7.75 -17.72
CA PRO A 172 -25.54 8.83 -16.75
C PRO A 172 -26.37 8.65 -15.48
N GLY A 173 -25.72 8.79 -14.32
CA GLY A 173 -26.36 8.71 -13.00
C GLY A 173 -26.74 7.30 -12.53
N ARG A 174 -26.38 6.24 -13.26
CA ARG A 174 -26.63 4.84 -12.85
C ARG A 174 -25.35 4.03 -12.85
N TYR A 175 -25.30 3.04 -11.97
CA TYR A 175 -24.24 2.04 -11.94
C TYR A 175 -24.82 0.63 -12.07
N LYS A 176 -23.98 -0.30 -12.54
CA LYS A 176 -24.16 -1.74 -12.44
C LYS A 176 -23.00 -2.36 -11.68
N LEU A 177 -23.23 -3.46 -10.99
CA LEU A 177 -22.26 -4.10 -10.10
C LEU A 177 -22.53 -5.61 -10.01
N GLY A 178 -21.49 -6.40 -9.74
CA GLY A 178 -21.58 -7.83 -9.51
C GLY A 178 -21.43 -8.68 -10.78
N ALA A 179 -20.79 -8.14 -11.82
CA ALA A 179 -20.45 -8.93 -13.00
C ALA A 179 -19.36 -9.96 -12.67
N VAL A 180 -19.16 -10.95 -13.53
CA VAL A 180 -18.06 -11.91 -13.41
C VAL A 180 -16.77 -11.26 -13.94
N PRO A 181 -15.71 -11.06 -13.12
CA PRO A 181 -14.45 -10.54 -13.62
C PRO A 181 -13.78 -11.60 -14.52
N GLU A 182 -13.32 -11.19 -15.70
CA GLU A 182 -12.83 -12.11 -16.74
C GLU A 182 -11.64 -12.96 -16.23
N GLU A 183 -10.66 -12.34 -15.58
CA GLU A 183 -9.48 -13.05 -15.05
C GLU A 183 -9.85 -14.07 -13.96
N ARG A 184 -10.88 -13.76 -13.16
CA ARG A 184 -11.38 -14.65 -12.10
C ARG A 184 -12.14 -15.83 -12.68
N ALA A 185 -12.97 -15.59 -13.71
CA ALA A 185 -13.61 -16.66 -14.47
C ALA A 185 -12.57 -17.63 -15.05
N MET A 186 -11.52 -17.10 -15.70
CA MET A 186 -10.45 -17.94 -16.25
C MET A 186 -9.74 -18.74 -15.16
N THR A 187 -9.47 -18.13 -14.00
CA THR A 187 -8.86 -18.82 -12.86
C THR A 187 -9.74 -19.98 -12.37
N LEU A 188 -11.05 -19.77 -12.21
CA LEU A 188 -11.97 -20.83 -11.77
C LEU A 188 -12.09 -21.96 -12.81
N LEU A 189 -12.06 -21.64 -14.10
CA LEU A 189 -12.10 -22.65 -15.16
C LEU A 189 -10.82 -23.50 -15.23
N TYR A 190 -9.65 -22.91 -14.93
CA TYR A 190 -8.37 -23.65 -14.93
C TYR A 190 -8.08 -24.40 -13.63
N ALA A 191 -8.35 -23.79 -12.48
CA ALA A 191 -7.95 -24.31 -11.17
C ALA A 191 -9.11 -24.95 -10.38
N SER A 192 -10.34 -24.84 -10.87
CA SER A 192 -11.58 -25.10 -10.11
C SER A 192 -11.74 -24.19 -8.89
N PRO A 193 -12.98 -23.98 -8.39
CA PRO A 193 -13.19 -23.27 -7.12
C PRO A 193 -12.42 -23.93 -5.97
N MET A 194 -11.90 -23.12 -5.04
CA MET A 194 -11.33 -23.61 -3.80
C MET A 194 -12.46 -24.15 -2.90
N PRO A 195 -12.31 -25.33 -2.26
CA PRO A 195 -13.28 -25.82 -1.28
C PRO A 195 -13.52 -24.79 -0.18
N ILE A 196 -14.77 -24.62 0.29
CA ILE A 196 -15.13 -23.53 1.21
C ILE A 196 -14.34 -23.64 2.51
N GLU A 197 -14.17 -24.83 3.08
CA GLU A 197 -13.37 -24.97 4.31
C GLU A 197 -11.94 -24.43 4.12
N GLN A 198 -11.31 -24.76 2.99
CA GLN A 198 -9.97 -24.27 2.67
C GLN A 198 -9.98 -22.75 2.48
N LEU A 199 -10.98 -22.22 1.78
CA LEU A 199 -11.14 -20.78 1.53
C LEU A 199 -11.34 -19.97 2.82
N LEU A 200 -12.19 -20.45 3.74
CA LEU A 200 -12.44 -19.80 5.03
C LEU A 200 -11.21 -19.78 5.94
N ARG A 201 -10.33 -20.77 5.80
CA ARG A 201 -9.08 -20.91 6.57
C ARG A 201 -7.87 -20.26 5.89
N ALA A 202 -8.03 -19.76 4.66
CA ALA A 202 -6.95 -19.12 3.92
C ALA A 202 -6.57 -17.78 4.57
N THR A 203 -5.27 -17.52 4.60
CA THR A 203 -4.64 -16.28 5.04
C THR A 203 -3.56 -15.90 4.05
N VAL A 204 -3.12 -14.64 4.05
CA VAL A 204 -2.01 -14.18 3.20
C VAL A 204 -0.72 -15.00 3.46
N MET A 205 -0.51 -15.46 4.71
CA MET A 205 0.71 -16.14 5.13
C MET A 205 0.71 -17.65 4.85
N ASN A 206 -0.43 -18.34 4.99
CA ASN A 206 -0.53 -19.79 4.78
C ASN A 206 -0.89 -20.19 3.34
N THR A 207 -1.18 -19.22 2.47
CA THR A 207 -1.55 -19.47 1.07
C THR A 207 -0.34 -19.27 0.15
N PRO A 208 0.12 -20.31 -0.57
CA PRO A 208 1.17 -20.17 -1.57
C PRO A 208 0.81 -19.13 -2.64
N ASN A 209 1.81 -18.43 -3.20
CA ASN A 209 1.57 -17.36 -4.16
C ASN A 209 0.80 -17.83 -5.40
N GLU A 210 1.04 -19.06 -5.84
CA GLU A 210 0.36 -19.71 -6.96
C GLU A 210 -1.14 -20.01 -6.69
N GLU A 211 -1.55 -20.12 -5.43
CA GLU A 211 -2.95 -20.37 -5.03
C GLU A 211 -3.71 -19.07 -4.71
N LYS A 212 -3.02 -17.94 -4.53
CA LYS A 212 -3.67 -16.64 -4.26
C LYS A 212 -4.71 -16.25 -5.34
N PRO A 213 -4.44 -16.37 -6.66
CA PRO A 213 -5.45 -16.11 -7.67
C PRO A 213 -6.72 -16.94 -7.47
N ARG A 214 -6.58 -18.20 -7.04
CA ARG A 214 -7.70 -19.10 -6.75
C ARG A 214 -8.48 -18.65 -5.53
N VAL A 215 -7.81 -18.17 -4.48
CA VAL A 215 -8.48 -17.53 -3.32
C VAL A 215 -9.30 -16.32 -3.77
N TYR A 216 -8.78 -15.48 -4.66
CA TYR A 216 -9.46 -14.25 -5.09
C TYR A 216 -10.72 -14.59 -5.88
N ALA A 217 -10.58 -15.51 -6.83
CA ALA A 217 -11.70 -15.93 -7.67
C ALA A 217 -12.78 -16.69 -6.88
N SER A 218 -12.36 -17.55 -5.95
CA SER A 218 -13.25 -18.27 -5.03
C SER A 218 -13.92 -17.32 -4.02
N GLY A 219 -13.16 -16.35 -3.52
CA GLY A 219 -13.62 -15.30 -2.63
C GLY A 219 -14.65 -14.40 -3.30
N TRP A 220 -14.44 -14.01 -4.56
CA TRP A 220 -15.42 -13.27 -5.36
C TRP A 220 -16.74 -14.02 -5.43
N MET A 221 -16.71 -15.32 -5.73
CA MET A 221 -17.91 -16.14 -5.85
C MET A 221 -18.66 -16.25 -4.51
N LEU A 222 -17.94 -16.45 -3.40
CA LEU A 222 -18.55 -16.51 -2.07
C LEU A 222 -19.08 -15.14 -1.60
N ALA A 223 -18.36 -14.06 -1.87
CA ALA A 223 -18.79 -12.70 -1.56
C ALA A 223 -20.02 -12.30 -2.38
N HIS A 224 -20.07 -12.67 -3.67
CA HIS A 224 -21.23 -12.46 -4.53
C HIS A 224 -22.45 -13.18 -3.95
N TRP A 225 -22.36 -14.48 -3.65
CA TRP A 225 -23.45 -15.23 -3.01
C TRP A 225 -23.91 -14.57 -1.70
N LEU A 226 -22.97 -14.18 -0.84
CA LEU A 226 -23.27 -13.53 0.43
C LEU A 226 -24.08 -12.23 0.22
N ILE A 227 -23.67 -11.39 -0.72
CA ILE A 227 -24.25 -10.06 -0.94
C ILE A 227 -25.56 -10.13 -1.73
N MET A 228 -25.64 -11.02 -2.72
CA MET A 228 -26.70 -11.01 -3.73
C MET A 228 -27.82 -12.02 -3.45
N GLU A 229 -27.52 -13.15 -2.81
CA GLU A 229 -28.45 -14.29 -2.72
C GLU A 229 -28.73 -14.77 -1.29
N SER A 230 -27.74 -14.71 -0.40
CA SER A 230 -27.79 -15.43 0.86
C SER A 230 -28.84 -14.90 1.85
N GLY A 231 -29.14 -13.60 1.81
CA GLY A 231 -29.88 -12.90 2.85
C GLY A 231 -29.16 -12.82 4.20
N LYS A 232 -27.85 -13.10 4.25
CA LYS A 232 -27.01 -13.23 5.47
C LYS A 232 -26.04 -12.07 5.71
N VAL A 233 -26.22 -10.94 5.04
CA VAL A 233 -25.32 -9.78 5.17
C VAL A 233 -25.28 -9.23 6.60
N GLU A 234 -26.40 -9.27 7.34
CA GLU A 234 -26.42 -8.83 8.73
C GLU A 234 -25.74 -9.84 9.66
N GLU A 235 -25.99 -11.14 9.49
CA GLU A 235 -25.30 -12.20 10.21
C GLU A 235 -23.78 -12.24 9.92
N PHE A 236 -23.35 -11.76 8.76
CA PHE A 236 -21.93 -11.60 8.45
C PHE A 236 -21.20 -10.64 9.40
N LYS A 237 -21.89 -9.66 9.98
CA LYS A 237 -21.28 -8.80 11.02
C LYS A 237 -20.93 -9.63 12.26
N ASP A 238 -21.75 -10.61 12.61
CA ASP A 238 -21.50 -11.50 13.74
C ASP A 238 -20.37 -12.48 13.44
N TYR A 239 -20.31 -12.98 12.21
CA TYR A 239 -19.20 -13.78 11.71
C TYR A 239 -17.87 -13.04 11.81
N VAL A 240 -17.82 -11.78 11.36
CA VAL A 240 -16.62 -10.95 11.43
C VAL A 240 -16.22 -10.69 12.89
N ARG A 241 -17.17 -10.43 13.80
CA ARG A 241 -16.88 -10.29 15.24
C ARG A 241 -16.27 -11.57 15.83
N ALA A 242 -16.82 -12.74 15.51
CA ALA A 242 -16.28 -14.01 15.96
C ALA A 242 -14.86 -14.26 15.39
N PHE A 243 -14.66 -13.99 14.10
CA PHE A 243 -13.37 -14.07 13.43
C PHE A 243 -12.31 -13.20 14.10
N ASN A 244 -12.62 -11.93 14.38
CA ASN A 244 -11.71 -11.01 15.08
C ASN A 244 -11.42 -11.43 16.53
N SER A 245 -12.31 -12.21 17.16
CA SER A 245 -12.07 -12.79 18.49
C SER A 245 -11.20 -14.06 18.49
N GLY A 246 -10.79 -14.53 17.30
CA GLY A 246 -9.96 -15.73 17.13
C GLY A 246 -10.75 -17.04 17.13
N ALA A 247 -12.07 -17.00 16.94
CA ALA A 247 -12.89 -18.19 16.78
C ALA A 247 -12.56 -18.93 15.48
N ASP A 248 -12.83 -20.24 15.44
CA ASP A 248 -12.65 -21.04 14.24
C ASP A 248 -13.57 -20.51 13.11
N PRO A 249 -13.04 -20.23 11.89
CA PRO A 249 -13.82 -19.60 10.83
C PRO A 249 -14.89 -20.51 10.23
N VAL A 250 -14.79 -21.83 10.39
CA VAL A 250 -15.83 -22.76 9.91
C VAL A 250 -16.96 -22.84 10.93
N GLU A 251 -16.62 -23.06 12.21
CA GLU A 251 -17.61 -23.10 13.29
C GLU A 251 -18.37 -21.77 13.41
N SER A 252 -17.65 -20.65 13.23
CA SER A 252 -18.24 -19.30 13.22
C SER A 252 -19.24 -19.14 12.09
N LEU A 253 -18.96 -19.66 10.89
CA LEU A 253 -19.90 -19.57 9.77
C LEU A 253 -21.18 -20.35 10.08
N GLU A 254 -21.06 -21.61 10.53
CA GLU A 254 -22.23 -22.44 10.80
C GLU A 254 -23.12 -21.84 11.90
N SER A 255 -22.50 -21.36 12.98
CA SER A 255 -23.21 -20.82 14.14
C SER A 255 -23.87 -19.47 13.85
N THR A 256 -23.19 -18.55 13.16
CA THR A 256 -23.71 -17.21 12.90
C THR A 256 -24.72 -17.19 11.76
N PHE A 257 -24.49 -17.95 10.68
CA PHE A 257 -25.40 -17.96 9.54
C PHE A 257 -26.58 -18.90 9.78
N GLY A 258 -26.47 -19.84 10.72
CA GLY A 258 -27.49 -20.85 11.00
C GLY A 258 -27.63 -21.86 9.86
N VAL A 259 -26.53 -22.17 9.16
CA VAL A 259 -26.46 -23.10 8.04
C VAL A 259 -25.37 -24.14 8.28
N LYS A 260 -25.40 -25.26 7.55
CA LYS A 260 -24.28 -26.21 7.55
C LYS A 260 -23.31 -25.89 6.44
N LEU A 261 -22.00 -26.08 6.71
CA LEU A 261 -20.96 -25.86 5.72
C LEU A 261 -21.25 -26.65 4.44
N ALA A 262 -21.70 -27.89 4.57
CA ALA A 262 -22.05 -28.75 3.45
C ALA A 262 -23.18 -28.18 2.55
N ASP A 263 -24.13 -27.44 3.12
CA ASP A 263 -25.20 -26.81 2.35
C ASP A 263 -24.67 -25.60 1.56
N VAL A 264 -23.74 -24.84 2.16
CA VAL A 264 -23.06 -23.72 1.49
C VAL A 264 -22.14 -24.24 0.39
N GLU A 265 -21.34 -25.28 0.65
CA GLU A 265 -20.47 -25.93 -0.34
C GLU A 265 -21.28 -26.40 -1.55
N LYS A 266 -22.40 -27.08 -1.29
CA LYS A 266 -23.29 -27.53 -2.36
C LYS A 266 -23.83 -26.38 -3.22
N ARG A 267 -24.25 -25.26 -2.60
CA ARG A 267 -24.71 -24.09 -3.37
C ARG A 267 -23.55 -23.43 -4.12
N TYR A 268 -22.38 -23.33 -3.51
CA TYR A 268 -21.17 -22.76 -4.10
C TYR A 268 -20.68 -23.55 -5.32
N GLU A 269 -20.68 -24.88 -5.25
CA GLU A 269 -20.42 -25.74 -6.41
C GLU A 269 -21.48 -25.55 -7.50
N GLN A 270 -22.76 -25.45 -7.11
CA GLN A 270 -23.86 -25.21 -8.05
C GLN A 270 -23.71 -23.87 -8.79
N LEU A 271 -23.34 -22.80 -8.08
CA LEU A 271 -23.07 -21.47 -8.68
C LEU A 271 -21.98 -21.55 -9.75
N PHE A 272 -20.90 -22.29 -9.48
CA PHE A 272 -19.84 -22.49 -10.46
C PHE A 272 -20.32 -23.26 -11.70
N GLN A 273 -21.15 -24.30 -11.52
CA GLN A 273 -21.68 -25.09 -12.64
C GLN A 273 -22.70 -24.32 -13.47
N GLU A 274 -23.52 -23.48 -12.83
CA GLU A 274 -24.48 -22.61 -13.51
C GLU A 274 -23.75 -21.54 -14.33
N GLY A 275 -22.71 -20.93 -13.77
CA GLY A 275 -21.93 -19.88 -14.43
C GLY A 275 -22.71 -18.58 -14.66
N GLU A 276 -23.91 -18.47 -14.10
CA GLU A 276 -24.79 -17.30 -14.19
C GLU A 276 -24.82 -16.58 -12.85
N PHE A 277 -24.47 -15.29 -12.86
CA PHE A 277 -24.39 -14.47 -11.66
C PHE A 277 -25.24 -13.21 -11.84
N GLU A 278 -26.08 -12.94 -10.85
CA GLU A 278 -26.96 -11.76 -10.84
C GLU A 278 -26.14 -10.46 -10.77
N MET A 279 -26.60 -9.44 -11.49
CA MET A 279 -26.03 -8.09 -11.43
C MET A 279 -27.02 -7.12 -10.78
N ALA A 280 -26.53 -6.34 -9.82
CA ALA A 280 -27.29 -5.25 -9.23
C ALA A 280 -27.15 -3.98 -10.08
N GLY A 281 -28.25 -3.23 -10.21
CA GLY A 281 -28.24 -1.86 -10.76
C GLY A 281 -28.68 -0.86 -9.71
N GLY A 282 -28.02 0.30 -9.66
CA GLY A 282 -28.34 1.36 -8.71
C GLY A 282 -28.24 2.77 -9.30
N ILE A 283 -28.48 3.76 -8.44
CA ILE A 283 -28.39 5.19 -8.78
C ILE A 283 -27.18 5.76 -8.07
N VAL A 284 -26.33 6.47 -8.80
CA VAL A 284 -25.20 7.23 -8.23
C VAL A 284 -25.76 8.24 -7.20
N PRO A 285 -25.10 8.46 -6.05
CA PRO A 285 -25.63 9.36 -5.02
C PRO A 285 -26.05 10.73 -5.57
N ALA A 286 -27.19 11.26 -5.11
CA ALA A 286 -27.82 12.44 -5.72
C ALA A 286 -27.00 13.72 -5.53
N GLU A 287 -26.17 13.75 -4.49
CA GLU A 287 -25.23 14.80 -4.15
C GLU A 287 -23.93 14.72 -4.97
N PHE A 288 -23.66 13.60 -5.66
CA PHE A 288 -22.53 13.51 -6.57
C PHE A 288 -22.75 14.46 -7.76
N ARG A 289 -21.70 15.19 -8.09
CA ARG A 289 -21.65 16.07 -9.26
C ARG A 289 -20.57 15.55 -10.19
N GLU A 290 -20.91 15.44 -11.47
CA GLU A 290 -19.93 15.12 -12.49
C GLU A 290 -18.78 16.13 -12.44
N VAL A 291 -17.56 15.63 -12.25
CA VAL A 291 -16.36 16.44 -12.21
C VAL A 291 -15.84 16.66 -13.62
N THR A 292 -15.13 17.75 -13.87
CA THR A 292 -14.32 17.92 -15.07
C THR A 292 -12.86 17.95 -14.63
N PRO A 293 -12.11 16.85 -14.82
CA PRO A 293 -10.71 16.81 -14.39
C PRO A 293 -9.88 17.90 -15.10
N ASP A 294 -8.95 18.51 -14.37
CA ASP A 294 -7.97 19.45 -14.94
C ASP A 294 -6.83 18.66 -15.57
N VAL A 295 -6.67 18.78 -16.89
CA VAL A 295 -5.66 18.05 -17.66
C VAL A 295 -4.58 19.04 -18.10
N ARG A 296 -3.33 18.76 -17.71
CA ARG A 296 -2.18 19.62 -18.05
C ARG A 296 -0.95 18.80 -18.38
N GLN A 297 -0.24 19.18 -19.43
CA GLN A 297 1.09 18.65 -19.72
C GLN A 297 2.07 19.17 -18.67
N LEU A 298 2.87 18.27 -18.09
CA LEU A 298 3.92 18.66 -17.16
C LEU A 298 5.09 19.26 -17.95
N PRO A 299 5.64 20.41 -17.52
CA PRO A 299 6.90 20.91 -18.07
C PRO A 299 8.00 19.84 -17.91
N PRO A 300 8.90 19.64 -18.89
CA PRO A 300 9.87 18.54 -18.87
C PRO A 300 10.68 18.42 -17.57
N GLN A 301 11.16 19.55 -17.02
CA GLN A 301 11.90 19.56 -15.75
C GLN A 301 11.07 19.06 -14.56
N ARG A 302 9.76 19.34 -14.55
CA ARG A 302 8.84 18.86 -13.51
C ARG A 302 8.46 17.40 -13.71
N ALA A 303 8.23 16.97 -14.96
CA ALA A 303 7.95 15.58 -15.28
C ALA A 303 9.08 14.66 -14.79
N ILE A 304 10.33 15.01 -15.12
CA ILE A 304 11.53 14.28 -14.69
C ILE A 304 11.63 14.25 -13.15
N ALA A 305 11.42 15.37 -12.48
CA ALA A 305 11.47 15.41 -11.00
C ALA A 305 10.32 14.62 -10.34
N GLU A 306 9.13 14.58 -10.95
CA GLU A 306 7.98 13.81 -10.46
C GLU A 306 8.20 12.30 -10.62
N VAL A 307 8.67 11.87 -11.79
CA VAL A 307 8.98 10.45 -12.05
C VAL A 307 10.16 9.98 -11.21
N GLY A 308 11.21 10.80 -11.08
CA GLY A 308 12.32 10.51 -10.19
C GLY A 308 11.88 10.36 -8.74
N HIS A 309 10.98 11.24 -8.28
CA HIS A 309 10.40 11.13 -6.95
C HIS A 309 9.66 9.80 -6.76
N PHE A 310 8.85 9.36 -7.74
CA PHE A 310 8.19 8.05 -7.67
C PHE A 310 9.18 6.89 -7.56
N LEU A 311 10.27 6.89 -8.34
CA LEU A 311 11.29 5.84 -8.28
C LEU A 311 11.92 5.74 -6.88
N VAL A 312 12.15 6.89 -6.23
CA VAL A 312 12.72 6.95 -4.87
C VAL A 312 11.69 6.58 -3.80
N LEU A 313 10.45 7.06 -3.95
CA LEU A 313 9.35 6.79 -3.03
C LEU A 313 9.00 5.29 -3.00
N SER A 314 8.83 4.69 -4.17
CA SER A 314 8.44 3.29 -4.33
C SER A 314 9.59 2.31 -4.09
N GLY A 315 10.82 2.68 -4.46
CA GLY A 315 11.99 1.82 -4.34
C GLY A 315 12.00 0.62 -5.30
N TYR A 316 10.98 0.42 -6.14
CA TYR A 316 10.87 -0.75 -7.03
C TYR A 316 12.01 -0.80 -8.06
N ASN A 317 12.37 0.35 -8.63
CA ASN A 317 13.45 0.45 -9.62
C ASN A 317 14.34 1.67 -9.38
N LEU A 318 14.98 1.74 -8.21
CA LEU A 318 15.83 2.89 -7.86
C LEU A 318 16.93 3.16 -8.90
N GLY A 319 17.48 2.12 -9.55
CA GLY A 319 18.47 2.25 -10.62
C GLY A 319 17.95 2.98 -11.87
N GLY A 320 16.63 3.06 -12.08
CA GLY A 320 16.02 3.87 -13.13
C GLY A 320 16.29 5.37 -12.98
N LEU A 321 16.61 5.84 -11.76
CA LEU A 321 16.93 7.24 -11.49
C LEU A 321 18.21 7.70 -12.20
N ASP A 322 19.20 6.83 -12.34
CA ASP A 322 20.49 7.17 -12.98
C ASP A 322 20.29 7.54 -14.45
N SER A 323 19.50 6.75 -15.18
CA SER A 323 19.16 7.04 -16.58
C SER A 323 18.41 8.36 -16.71
N LEU A 324 17.51 8.64 -15.77
CA LEU A 324 16.72 9.86 -15.75
C LEU A 324 17.60 11.11 -15.47
N LEU A 325 18.55 11.00 -14.53
CA LEU A 325 19.54 12.04 -14.24
C LEU A 325 20.47 12.28 -15.42
N GLN A 326 20.96 11.23 -16.08
CA GLN A 326 21.80 11.34 -17.28
C GLN A 326 21.08 12.09 -18.39
N TYR A 327 19.81 11.75 -18.65
CA TYR A 327 18.99 12.45 -19.62
C TYR A 327 18.78 13.92 -19.26
N ALA A 328 18.46 14.20 -17.99
CA ALA A 328 18.25 15.56 -17.52
C ALA A 328 19.53 16.42 -17.66
N HIS A 329 20.70 15.87 -17.36
CA HIS A 329 21.98 16.53 -17.58
C HIS A 329 22.25 16.80 -19.07
N ALA A 330 22.10 15.79 -19.91
CA ALA A 330 22.38 15.89 -21.35
C ALA A 330 21.51 16.94 -22.06
N ASN A 331 20.28 17.15 -21.56
CA ASN A 331 19.30 18.04 -22.17
C ASN A 331 19.13 19.37 -21.41
N GLY A 332 19.95 19.66 -20.39
CA GLY A 332 19.83 20.90 -19.60
C GLY A 332 18.53 21.01 -18.80
N LEU A 333 17.95 19.88 -18.40
CA LEU A 333 16.69 19.77 -17.65
C LEU A 333 16.89 19.54 -16.15
N MET A 334 18.12 19.66 -15.65
CA MET A 334 18.40 19.60 -14.21
C MET A 334 17.64 20.71 -13.47
N SER A 335 17.00 20.34 -12.37
CA SER A 335 16.27 21.25 -11.49
C SER A 335 16.70 21.05 -10.03
N ALA A 336 16.53 22.08 -9.20
CA ALA A 336 16.75 21.97 -7.76
C ALA A 336 15.92 20.83 -7.13
N GLU A 337 14.73 20.60 -7.67
CA GLU A 337 13.82 19.55 -7.23
C GLU A 337 14.36 18.14 -7.54
N LEU A 338 14.91 17.94 -8.74
CA LEU A 338 15.54 16.67 -9.12
C LEU A 338 16.83 16.41 -8.32
N VAL A 339 17.62 17.44 -8.03
CA VAL A 339 18.80 17.31 -7.16
C VAL A 339 18.39 16.90 -5.74
N ALA A 340 17.28 17.44 -5.22
CA ALA A 340 16.74 17.00 -3.93
C ALA A 340 16.25 15.54 -3.96
N VAL A 341 15.60 15.11 -5.05
CA VAL A 341 15.21 13.70 -5.26
C VAL A 341 16.44 12.78 -5.25
N GLN A 342 17.52 13.17 -5.93
CA GLN A 342 18.78 12.41 -5.90
C GLN A 342 19.35 12.33 -4.47
N ALA A 343 19.30 13.42 -3.70
CA ALA A 343 19.75 13.41 -2.32
C ALA A 343 18.90 12.50 -1.41
N ASP A 344 17.59 12.39 -1.68
CA ASP A 344 16.71 11.45 -0.96
C ASP A 344 17.11 9.99 -1.27
N ALA A 345 17.38 9.67 -2.54
CA ALA A 345 17.89 8.36 -2.93
C ALA A 345 19.19 8.01 -2.19
N GLU A 346 20.17 8.92 -2.19
CA GLU A 346 21.44 8.74 -1.48
C GLU A 346 21.24 8.57 0.04
N THR A 347 20.29 9.30 0.62
CA THR A 347 19.93 9.18 2.05
C THR A 347 19.43 7.77 2.37
N ARG A 348 18.52 7.23 1.54
CA ARG A 348 17.95 5.89 1.70
C ARG A 348 18.99 4.79 1.54
N MET A 349 20.00 5.00 0.69
CA MET A 349 21.15 4.10 0.53
C MET A 349 22.19 4.23 1.65
N GLY A 350 22.01 5.16 2.60
CA GLY A 350 22.96 5.41 3.69
C GLY A 350 24.17 6.29 3.31
N ASN A 351 24.18 6.85 2.10
CA ASN A 351 25.26 7.68 1.57
C ASN A 351 25.11 9.15 2.01
N TYR A 352 25.06 9.40 3.32
CA TYR A 352 24.73 10.71 3.89
C TYR A 352 25.62 11.86 3.42
N GLU A 353 26.91 11.59 3.22
CA GLU A 353 27.87 12.58 2.71
C GLU A 353 27.59 12.99 1.27
N ALA A 354 27.15 12.06 0.42
CA ALA A 354 26.76 12.36 -0.96
C ALA A 354 25.46 13.18 -0.98
N ALA A 355 24.46 12.78 -0.19
CA ALA A 355 23.21 13.52 -0.03
C ALA A 355 23.45 14.97 0.44
N GLU A 356 24.31 15.17 1.44
CA GLU A 356 24.65 16.50 1.95
C GLU A 356 25.32 17.37 0.88
N ARG A 357 26.26 16.82 0.11
CA ARG A 357 26.88 17.54 -1.02
C ARG A 357 25.87 17.93 -2.09
N LEU A 358 24.93 17.04 -2.42
CA LEU A 358 23.87 17.33 -3.38
C LEU A 358 22.96 18.47 -2.90
N LEU A 359 22.46 18.41 -1.66
CA LEU A 359 21.63 19.48 -1.09
C LEU A 359 22.40 20.80 -0.94
N ALA A 360 23.70 20.74 -0.66
CA ALA A 360 24.56 21.93 -0.61
C ALA A 360 24.77 22.57 -1.99
N SER A 361 24.61 21.81 -3.08
CA SER A 361 24.69 22.35 -4.45
C SER A 361 23.43 23.09 -4.89
N VAL A 362 22.28 22.86 -4.24
CA VAL A 362 21.01 23.54 -4.54
C VAL A 362 21.12 25.05 -4.26
N PRO A 363 20.68 25.94 -5.17
CA PRO A 363 20.72 27.39 -4.97
C PRO A 363 19.99 27.82 -3.69
N VAL A 364 20.54 28.79 -2.95
CA VAL A 364 19.99 29.23 -1.65
C VAL A 364 18.51 29.63 -1.74
N ALA A 365 18.10 30.30 -2.82
CA ALA A 365 16.70 30.69 -3.04
C ALA A 365 15.73 29.50 -3.13
N GLU A 366 16.22 28.34 -3.58
CA GLU A 366 15.43 27.12 -3.76
C GLU A 366 15.33 26.29 -2.48
N ARG A 367 16.22 26.53 -1.49
CA ARG A 367 16.27 25.75 -0.25
C ARG A 367 15.06 25.95 0.65
N SER A 368 14.33 27.06 0.51
CA SER A 368 13.09 27.31 1.26
C SER A 368 11.89 26.50 0.74
N LYS A 369 12.01 25.86 -0.43
CA LYS A 369 10.91 25.09 -1.03
C LYS A 369 10.64 23.82 -0.22
N PHE A 370 9.36 23.46 -0.18
CA PHE A 370 8.85 22.34 0.59
C PHE A 370 9.63 21.03 0.36
N ARG A 371 9.85 20.62 -0.90
CA ARG A 371 10.58 19.37 -1.19
C ARG A 371 12.02 19.38 -0.68
N TYR A 372 12.71 20.51 -0.77
CA TYR A 372 14.06 20.64 -0.21
C TYR A 372 14.02 20.45 1.31
N GLN A 373 13.11 21.16 2.00
CA GLN A 373 12.96 21.06 3.45
C GLN A 373 12.62 19.63 3.89
N HIS A 374 11.78 18.92 3.13
CA HIS A 374 11.46 17.51 3.39
C HIS A 374 12.70 16.61 3.34
N VAL A 375 13.44 16.65 2.24
CA VAL A 375 14.64 15.80 2.07
C VAL A 375 15.73 16.17 3.07
N ASP A 376 15.95 17.47 3.31
CA ASP A 376 16.94 17.97 4.26
C ASP A 376 16.58 17.69 5.73
N ALA A 377 15.29 17.52 6.05
CA ALA A 377 14.84 17.05 7.37
C ALA A 377 15.14 15.55 7.54
N TRP A 378 14.75 14.72 6.56
CA TRP A 378 14.95 13.28 6.60
C TRP A 378 16.43 12.88 6.54
N LEU A 379 17.26 13.55 5.74
CA LEU A 379 18.71 13.36 5.76
C LEU A 379 19.28 13.57 7.16
N GLY A 380 18.93 14.70 7.79
CA GLY A 380 19.39 15.02 9.13
C GLY A 380 18.91 14.02 10.17
N LEU A 381 17.63 13.63 10.14
CA LEU A 381 17.05 12.68 11.08
C LEU A 381 17.69 11.29 10.95
N THR A 382 17.73 10.74 9.75
CA THR A 382 18.25 9.39 9.49
C THR A 382 19.74 9.30 9.83
N ARG A 383 20.53 10.34 9.56
CA ARG A 383 21.95 10.40 9.96
C ARG A 383 22.10 10.34 11.49
N GLN A 384 21.30 11.11 12.22
CA GLN A 384 21.36 11.13 13.69
C GLN A 384 20.81 9.83 14.31
N ALA A 385 19.80 9.22 13.70
CA ALA A 385 19.25 7.94 14.14
C ALA A 385 20.29 6.81 14.04
N ASN A 386 21.12 6.84 12.98
CA ASN A 386 22.23 5.90 12.77
C ASN A 386 23.54 6.29 13.49
N THR A 387 23.55 7.38 14.24
CA THR A 387 24.68 7.79 15.09
C THR A 387 24.43 7.30 16.53
N THR A 388 25.49 6.86 17.22
CA THR A 388 25.37 6.43 18.62
C THR A 388 24.87 7.58 19.49
N VAL A 389 24.10 7.27 20.55
CA VAL A 389 23.40 8.27 21.37
C VAL A 389 24.34 9.35 21.92
N ASP A 390 25.54 8.95 22.34
CA ASP A 390 26.62 9.78 22.87
C ASP A 390 27.29 10.69 21.81
N GLN A 391 27.16 10.38 20.52
CA GLN A 391 27.75 11.13 19.41
C GLN A 391 26.75 12.01 18.67
N ARG A 392 25.46 11.96 19.03
CA ARG A 392 24.41 12.77 18.39
C ARG A 392 24.67 14.26 18.59
N ASN A 393 24.52 15.02 17.52
CA ASN A 393 24.62 16.47 17.58
C ASN A 393 23.26 17.08 17.94
N ARG A 394 23.12 17.51 19.20
CA ARG A 394 21.87 18.08 19.73
C ARG A 394 21.45 19.38 19.03
N GLU A 395 22.40 20.20 18.57
CA GLU A 395 22.07 21.45 17.84
C GLU A 395 21.52 21.15 16.44
N GLU A 396 22.11 20.18 15.74
CA GLU A 396 21.59 19.73 14.44
C GLU A 396 20.22 19.06 14.61
N LEU A 397 20.02 18.24 15.64
CA LEU A 397 18.71 17.65 15.93
C LEU A 397 17.63 18.70 16.19
N LYS A 398 17.95 19.82 16.85
CA LYS A 398 16.99 20.94 16.99
C LYS A 398 16.60 21.53 15.64
N LYS A 399 17.56 21.73 14.73
CA LYS A 399 17.28 22.21 13.36
C LYS A 399 16.41 21.20 12.59
N VAL A 400 16.70 19.90 12.71
CA VAL A 400 15.89 18.84 12.11
C VAL A 400 14.45 18.88 12.65
N ARG A 401 14.26 18.98 13.96
CA ARG A 401 12.96 19.15 14.60
C ARG A 401 12.22 20.37 14.04
N ASP A 402 12.89 21.52 13.95
CA ASP A 402 12.28 22.76 13.44
C ASP A 402 11.82 22.62 11.97
N LYS A 403 12.56 21.85 11.15
CA LYS A 403 12.13 21.51 9.79
C LYS A 403 10.87 20.63 9.80
N PHE A 404 10.79 19.62 10.68
CA PHE A 404 9.56 18.83 10.80
C PHE A 404 8.36 19.63 11.29
N VAL A 405 8.57 20.60 12.18
CA VAL A 405 7.53 21.58 12.54
C VAL A 405 7.08 22.38 11.32
N PHE A 406 8.02 22.85 10.49
CA PHE A 406 7.68 23.49 9.23
C PHE A 406 6.87 22.58 8.31
N LEU A 407 7.27 21.30 8.15
CA LEU A 407 6.57 20.34 7.30
C LEU A 407 5.15 20.08 7.79
N VAL A 408 4.96 19.81 9.08
CA VAL A 408 3.64 19.64 9.69
C VAL A 408 2.76 20.87 9.50
N ASN A 409 3.30 22.07 9.68
CA ASN A 409 2.54 23.32 9.52
C ASN A 409 2.13 23.62 8.08
N ASN A 410 2.81 23.03 7.08
CA ASN A 410 2.52 23.25 5.65
C ASN A 410 1.82 22.06 4.99
N ASP A 411 1.89 20.87 5.59
CA ASP A 411 1.23 19.65 5.16
C ASP A 411 0.99 18.74 6.37
N ALA A 412 -0.09 19.07 7.09
CA ALA A 412 -0.48 18.38 8.30
C ALA A 412 -1.12 17.01 8.01
N GLU A 413 -1.47 16.67 6.77
CA GLU A 413 -2.16 15.41 6.45
C GLU A 413 -1.18 14.24 6.25
N THR A 414 0.09 14.54 6.01
CA THR A 414 1.11 13.53 5.74
C THR A 414 1.70 12.95 7.02
N ALA A 415 1.49 11.65 7.24
CA ALA A 415 1.91 10.95 8.47
C ALA A 415 3.43 11.01 8.71
N SER A 416 4.25 11.00 7.66
CA SER A 416 5.71 11.03 7.74
C SER A 416 6.23 12.29 8.43
N HIS A 417 5.54 13.44 8.29
CA HIS A 417 5.96 14.69 8.93
C HIS A 417 5.77 14.63 10.44
N TRP A 418 4.63 14.11 10.89
CA TRP A 418 4.35 13.89 12.31
C TRP A 418 5.26 12.83 12.91
N TYR A 419 5.51 11.75 12.17
CA TYR A 419 6.41 10.67 12.60
C TYR A 419 7.84 11.18 12.77
N GLY A 420 8.38 11.91 11.78
CA GLY A 420 9.70 12.52 11.89
C GLY A 420 9.78 13.58 12.99
N LEU A 421 8.70 14.33 13.22
CA LEU A 421 8.61 15.27 14.35
C LEU A 421 8.69 14.52 15.69
N ALA A 422 7.90 13.44 15.87
CA ALA A 422 7.93 12.60 17.05
C ALA A 422 9.33 12.03 17.31
N MET A 423 9.96 11.43 16.29
CA MET A 423 11.32 10.89 16.39
C MET A 423 12.34 11.96 16.80
N SER A 424 12.29 13.13 16.16
CA SER A 424 13.21 14.22 16.48
C SER A 424 13.04 14.74 17.92
N MET A 425 11.81 14.75 18.45
CA MET A 425 11.51 15.14 19.82
C MET A 425 11.96 14.09 20.84
N GLU A 426 11.73 12.81 20.55
CA GLU A 426 12.20 11.68 21.37
C GLU A 426 13.72 11.69 21.47
N MET A 427 14.44 11.83 20.34
CA MET A 427 15.90 11.93 20.31
C MET A 427 16.47 13.19 20.99
N LEU A 428 15.64 14.21 21.23
CA LEU A 428 15.99 15.42 21.98
C LEU A 428 15.59 15.35 23.46
N ASP A 429 15.18 14.18 23.95
CA ASP A 429 14.74 13.94 25.33
C ASP A 429 13.56 14.84 25.75
N TYR A 430 12.63 15.11 24.84
CA TYR A 430 11.38 15.77 25.22
C TYR A 430 10.59 14.88 26.19
N PRO A 431 9.74 15.47 27.08
CA PRO A 431 8.83 14.69 27.90
C PRO A 431 8.01 13.72 27.04
N ARG A 432 7.82 12.50 27.54
CA ARG A 432 7.19 11.40 26.81
C ARG A 432 5.85 11.77 26.20
N GLU A 433 5.03 12.47 26.97
CA GLU A 433 3.70 12.91 26.55
C GLU A 433 3.74 13.83 25.32
N LYS A 434 4.83 14.59 25.13
CA LYS A 434 4.96 15.55 24.02
C LYS A 434 5.26 14.89 22.69
N TYR A 435 6.18 13.93 22.65
CA TYR A 435 6.45 13.22 21.38
C TYR A 435 5.35 12.20 21.07
N LEU A 436 4.68 11.64 22.09
CA LEU A 436 3.56 10.73 21.90
C LEU A 436 2.35 11.39 21.25
N GLU A 437 2.06 12.65 21.59
CA GLU A 437 1.03 13.42 20.91
C GLU A 437 1.31 13.49 19.40
N MET A 438 2.57 13.67 18.99
CA MET A 438 2.96 13.72 17.57
C MET A 438 2.92 12.33 16.93
N LEU A 439 3.33 11.28 17.66
CA LEU A 439 3.25 9.90 17.19
C LEU A 439 1.81 9.47 16.96
N GLU A 440 0.89 9.86 17.85
CA GLU A 440 -0.54 9.60 17.70
C GLU A 440 -1.09 10.30 16.46
N GLN A 441 -0.68 11.56 16.19
CA GLN A 441 -1.03 12.24 14.94
C GLN A 441 -0.52 11.48 13.70
N ALA A 442 0.69 10.92 13.75
CA ALA A 442 1.20 10.09 12.67
C ALA A 442 0.37 8.80 12.49
N TYR A 443 0.03 8.13 13.59
CA TYR A 443 -0.76 6.90 13.60
C TYR A 443 -2.18 7.13 13.05
N LEU A 444 -2.86 8.22 13.44
CA LEU A 444 -4.20 8.53 12.95
C LEU A 444 -4.26 8.70 11.43
N ARG A 445 -3.16 9.14 10.80
CA ARG A 445 -3.06 9.36 9.35
C ARG A 445 -2.62 8.13 8.58
N ALA A 446 -1.77 7.29 9.18
CA ALA A 446 -1.29 6.06 8.58
C ALA A 446 -1.31 4.91 9.61
N PRO A 447 -2.49 4.43 10.03
CA PRO A 447 -2.60 3.44 11.11
C PRO A 447 -2.04 2.07 10.74
N ARG A 448 -1.94 1.77 9.44
CA ARG A 448 -1.36 0.52 8.92
C ARG A 448 0.13 0.64 8.57
N GLN A 449 0.74 1.81 8.76
CA GLN A 449 2.18 1.95 8.58
C GLN A 449 2.92 1.24 9.70
N VAL A 450 3.54 0.10 9.35
CA VAL A 450 4.10 -0.88 10.30
C VAL A 450 4.98 -0.21 11.36
N HIS A 451 5.93 0.63 10.96
CA HIS A 451 6.84 1.26 11.93
C HIS A 451 6.15 2.27 12.86
N ILE A 452 5.16 3.00 12.36
CA ILE A 452 4.37 3.95 13.18
C ILE A 452 3.54 3.17 14.19
N ALA A 453 2.81 2.15 13.73
CA ALA A 453 1.98 1.30 14.56
C ALA A 453 2.79 0.51 15.58
N GLN A 454 3.97 -0.02 15.21
CA GLN A 454 4.88 -0.72 16.13
C GLN A 454 5.34 0.18 17.26
N TRP A 455 5.77 1.41 16.95
CA TRP A 455 6.18 2.35 17.98
C TRP A 455 5.01 2.72 18.89
N MET A 456 3.84 3.03 18.31
CA MET A 456 2.64 3.35 19.07
C MET A 456 2.22 2.19 20.00
N ALA A 457 2.19 0.95 19.48
CA ALA A 457 1.86 -0.23 20.27
C ALA A 457 2.84 -0.42 21.45
N ARG A 458 4.14 -0.27 21.21
CA ARG A 458 5.14 -0.35 22.28
C ARG A 458 4.90 0.70 23.38
N GLU A 459 4.60 1.92 22.97
CA GLU A 459 4.35 3.02 23.91
C GLU A 459 3.08 2.80 24.75
N LEU A 460 2.02 2.27 24.14
CA LEU A 460 0.77 1.92 24.83
C LEU A 460 0.95 0.75 25.80
N TYR A 461 1.72 -0.27 25.41
CA TYR A 461 2.08 -1.38 26.28
C TYR A 461 2.86 -0.89 27.52
N ASP A 462 3.87 -0.03 27.33
CA ASP A 462 4.65 0.54 28.43
C ASP A 462 3.80 1.43 29.36
N LYS A 463 2.71 2.03 28.85
CA LYS A 463 1.74 2.80 29.65
C LYS A 463 0.68 1.94 30.33
N ARG A 464 0.59 0.64 30.00
CA ARG A 464 -0.48 -0.26 30.44
C ARG A 464 -1.88 0.20 30.00
N ASP A 465 -1.98 0.82 28.81
CA ASP A 465 -3.26 1.17 28.19
C ASP A 465 -3.78 0.00 27.34
N ALA A 466 -4.43 -0.97 28.00
CA ALA A 466 -4.84 -2.23 27.37
C ALA A 466 -5.87 -2.05 26.25
N GLU A 467 -6.88 -1.22 26.48
CA GLU A 467 -7.92 -0.92 25.49
C GLU A 467 -7.32 -0.32 24.22
N TYR A 468 -6.48 0.72 24.34
CA TYR A 468 -5.91 1.33 23.15
C TYR A 468 -4.81 0.46 22.53
N PHE A 469 -4.02 -0.25 23.35
CA PHE A 469 -3.03 -1.20 22.86
C PHE A 469 -3.68 -2.24 21.95
N ALA A 470 -4.81 -2.84 22.35
CA ALA A 470 -5.51 -3.82 21.54
C ALA A 470 -5.95 -3.24 20.18
N ARG A 471 -6.49 -2.01 20.16
CA ARG A 471 -6.90 -1.31 18.93
C ARG A 471 -5.75 -1.07 17.95
N VAL A 472 -4.51 -0.94 18.42
CA VAL A 472 -3.32 -0.74 17.57
C VAL A 472 -2.67 -2.08 17.20
N ALA A 473 -2.54 -3.00 18.15
CA ALA A 473 -1.84 -4.25 18.00
C ALA A 473 -2.59 -5.26 17.12
N GLU A 474 -3.92 -5.31 17.21
CA GLU A 474 -4.73 -6.27 16.44
C GLU A 474 -4.60 -6.06 14.92
N PRO A 475 -4.75 -4.83 14.37
CA PRO A 475 -4.47 -4.58 12.95
C PRO A 475 -3.03 -4.82 12.56
N LEU A 476 -2.10 -4.40 13.41
CA LEU A 476 -0.67 -4.55 13.14
C LEU A 476 -0.28 -6.01 12.95
N LEU A 477 -0.83 -6.94 13.74
CA LEU A 477 -0.53 -8.38 13.62
C LEU A 477 -0.75 -8.93 12.19
N MET A 478 -1.67 -8.37 11.42
CA MET A 478 -1.95 -8.82 10.05
C MET A 478 -1.01 -8.21 9.01
N GLU A 479 -0.33 -7.11 9.35
CA GLU A 479 0.67 -6.43 8.51
C GLU A 479 2.10 -6.95 8.76
N LEU A 480 2.31 -7.69 9.85
CA LEU A 480 3.62 -8.23 10.21
C LEU A 480 3.95 -9.47 9.36
N ASN A 481 4.90 -9.30 8.45
CA ASN A 481 5.44 -10.37 7.64
C ASN A 481 6.60 -11.14 8.32
N ASP A 482 7.11 -10.64 9.43
CA ASP A 482 8.17 -11.26 10.23
C ASP A 482 7.57 -12.08 11.38
N GLU A 483 7.94 -13.36 11.44
CA GLU A 483 7.35 -14.32 12.39
C GLU A 483 7.68 -13.95 13.85
N ASP A 484 8.90 -13.48 14.13
CA ASP A 484 9.31 -13.13 15.48
C ASP A 484 8.56 -11.89 15.97
N GLN A 485 8.44 -10.85 15.14
CA GLN A 485 7.65 -9.66 15.43
C GLN A 485 6.18 -10.01 15.65
N TYR A 486 5.62 -10.90 14.81
CA TYR A 486 4.25 -11.38 14.96
C TYR A 486 4.03 -12.07 16.31
N GLN A 487 4.89 -13.03 16.67
CA GLN A 487 4.78 -13.75 17.95
C GLN A 487 4.96 -12.82 19.15
N GLN A 488 5.89 -11.87 19.07
CA GLN A 488 6.10 -10.88 20.12
C GLN A 488 4.86 -10.02 20.35
N MET A 489 4.30 -9.44 19.28
CA MET A 489 3.09 -8.62 19.37
C MET A 489 1.90 -9.42 19.91
N LYS A 490 1.77 -10.69 19.50
CA LYS A 490 0.72 -11.60 19.98
C LYS A 490 0.83 -11.90 21.47
N LEU A 491 2.06 -12.08 21.98
CA LEU A 491 2.32 -12.28 23.41
C LEU A 491 1.98 -11.02 24.21
N MET A 492 2.37 -9.84 23.73
CA MET A 492 2.02 -8.56 24.37
C MET A 492 0.50 -8.38 24.45
N LEU A 493 -0.24 -8.71 23.38
CA LEU A 493 -1.70 -8.65 23.36
C LEU A 493 -2.35 -9.63 24.34
N ALA A 494 -1.84 -10.85 24.45
CA ALA A 494 -2.33 -11.83 25.41
C ALA A 494 -2.09 -11.40 26.86
N GLU A 495 -0.94 -10.79 27.15
CA GLU A 495 -0.63 -10.24 28.48
C GLU A 495 -1.61 -9.13 28.85
N MET A 496 -1.80 -8.13 27.99
CA MET A 496 -2.68 -6.99 28.24
C MET A 496 -4.15 -7.41 28.43
N LYS A 497 -4.63 -8.38 27.64
CA LYS A 497 -5.99 -8.95 27.79
C LYS A 497 -6.17 -9.70 29.12
N ALA A 498 -5.13 -10.37 29.61
CA ALA A 498 -5.19 -11.09 30.88
C ALA A 498 -5.18 -10.15 32.11
N GLU A 499 -4.76 -8.90 31.94
CA GLU A 499 -4.78 -7.87 32.99
C GLU A 499 -6.18 -7.22 33.15
N GLU A 500 -7.00 -7.18 32.10
CA GLU A 500 -8.38 -6.68 32.15
C GLU A 500 -9.39 -7.69 32.71
N GLU A 501 -9.12 -9.00 32.62
CA GLU A 501 -9.98 -10.07 33.13
C GLU A 501 -9.23 -11.02 34.10
N PRO A 502 -9.42 -10.90 35.44
CA PRO A 502 -8.72 -11.73 36.44
C PRO A 502 -8.90 -13.25 36.26
N GLY A 503 -9.96 -13.69 35.56
CA GLY A 503 -10.22 -15.10 35.25
C GLY A 503 -9.41 -15.67 34.09
N VAL A 504 -8.89 -14.82 33.18
CA VAL A 504 -8.07 -15.23 32.02
C VAL A 504 -6.63 -15.49 32.44
N LYS A 505 -6.10 -14.73 33.41
CA LYS A 505 -4.78 -14.93 34.01
C LYS A 505 -4.55 -16.38 34.48
N ALA A 506 -5.54 -16.98 35.15
CA ALA A 506 -5.48 -18.37 35.60
C ALA A 506 -5.46 -19.42 34.45
N ARG A 507 -5.90 -19.05 33.24
CA ARG A 507 -5.93 -19.91 32.05
C ARG A 507 -4.66 -19.77 31.21
N VAL A 508 -4.12 -18.55 31.12
CA VAL A 508 -2.83 -18.24 30.47
C VAL A 508 -1.67 -18.83 31.29
N ASP A 509 -1.69 -18.68 32.62
CA ASP A 509 -0.66 -19.26 33.50
C ASP A 509 -0.60 -20.80 33.41
N ARG A 510 -1.75 -21.47 33.20
CA ARG A 510 -1.79 -22.93 32.99
C ARG A 510 -1.21 -23.35 31.64
N THR A 511 -1.43 -22.55 30.59
CA THR A 511 -0.93 -22.84 29.23
C THR A 511 0.58 -22.58 29.12
N LEU A 512 1.09 -21.56 29.81
CA LEU A 512 2.52 -21.29 29.90
C LEU A 512 3.25 -22.34 30.77
N ALA A 513 2.62 -22.79 31.86
CA ALA A 513 3.16 -23.86 32.70
C ALA A 513 3.23 -25.22 31.97
N SER A 514 2.25 -25.55 31.11
CA SER A 514 2.27 -26.82 30.36
C SER A 514 3.35 -26.85 29.28
N LYS A 515 3.62 -25.72 28.61
CA LYS A 515 4.72 -25.60 27.63
C LYS A 515 6.10 -25.63 28.29
N ALA A 516 6.22 -25.15 29.52
CA ALA A 516 7.46 -25.23 30.29
C ALA A 516 7.74 -26.65 30.79
N SER A 517 6.72 -27.46 31.09
CA SER A 517 6.90 -28.87 31.43
C SER A 517 7.27 -29.76 30.23
N GLU A 518 6.75 -29.48 29.03
CA GLU A 518 7.10 -30.24 27.81
C GLU A 518 8.55 -30.02 27.35
N LYS A 519 9.17 -28.88 27.68
CA LYS A 519 10.60 -28.63 27.39
C LYS A 519 11.58 -29.28 28.36
N ASN A 520 11.11 -29.80 29.50
CA ASN A 520 11.97 -30.44 30.51
C ASN A 520 11.92 -31.98 30.48
N GLU A 521 11.14 -32.59 29.58
CA GLU A 521 11.07 -34.04 29.39
C GLU A 521 11.53 -34.51 27.99
N GLY A 522 12.25 -33.66 27.25
CA GLY A 522 12.85 -33.97 25.94
C GLY A 522 14.35 -34.17 26.00
#